data_AF-A0A960C025-F1
#
_entry.id   AF-A0A960C025-F1
#
_cell.length_a   1.000
_cell.length_b   1.000
_cell.length_c   1.000
_cell.angle_alpha   90.00
_cell.angle_beta   90.00
_cell.angle_gamma   90.00
#
_symmetry.space_group_name_H-M   'P 1'
#
loop_
_entity.id
_entity.type
_entity.pdbx_description
1 polymer ?
#
loop_
_entity_poly.entity_id
_entity_poly.type
_entity_poly.pdbx_seq_one_letter_code
_entity_poly.pdbx_strand_id
1 'polypeptide(L)' 'SYYHAVHRMTLSYLAGITTEDLGRIIDENVNPPVTASVRLVSIIDDCAQHLGQAAYLKGIAPL' A
#
# COMPACT_ATOMS: atom_id res chain seq x y z
N SER A 1 -4.89 -14.23 11.73
CA SER A 1 -4.00 -13.14 12.16
C SER A 1 -4.44 -11.84 11.50
N TYR A 2 -4.00 -10.69 12.04
CA TYR A 2 -4.29 -9.36 11.51
C TYR A 2 -3.92 -9.23 10.02
N TYR A 3 -2.73 -9.68 9.61
CA TYR A 3 -2.27 -9.66 8.22
C TYR A 3 -3.28 -10.31 7.25
N HIS A 4 -3.74 -11.53 7.52
CA HIS A 4 -4.68 -12.22 6.63
C HIS A 4 -6.04 -11.52 6.54
N ALA A 5 -6.49 -10.87 7.62
CA ALA A 5 -7.75 -10.13 7.61
C ALA A 5 -7.65 -8.88 6.74
N VAL A 6 -6.60 -8.07 6.93
CA VAL A 6 -6.35 -6.87 6.12
C VAL A 6 -6.08 -7.23 4.67
N HIS A 7 -5.27 -8.26 4.41
CA HIS A 7 -4.99 -8.70 3.05
C HIS A 7 -6.26 -9.11 2.28
N ARG A 8 -7.17 -9.86 2.91
CA ARG A 8 -8.47 -10.18 2.29
C ARG A 8 -9.31 -8.93 2.04
N MET A 9 -9.37 -8.01 2.99
CA MET A 9 -10.08 -6.73 2.81
C MET A 9 -9.52 -5.95 1.63
N THR A 10 -8.18 -5.84 1.52
CA THR A 10 -7.52 -5.17 0.40
C THR A 10 -7.85 -5.83 -0.92
N LEU A 11 -7.80 -7.17 -1.01
CA LEU A 11 -8.17 -7.89 -2.23
C LEU A 11 -9.64 -7.66 -2.62
N SER A 12 -10.56 -7.69 -1.65
CA SER A 12 -11.98 -7.40 -1.90
C SER A 12 -12.20 -5.97 -2.39
N TYR A 13 -11.46 -4.99 -1.84
CA TYR A 13 -11.52 -3.61 -2.30
C TYR A 13 -10.98 -3.47 -3.74
N LEU A 14 -9.82 -4.06 -4.03
CA LEU A 14 -9.21 -4.01 -5.36
C LEU A 14 -10.06 -4.71 -6.42
N ALA A 15 -10.79 -5.77 -6.07
CA ALA A 15 -11.68 -6.46 -6.99
C ALA A 15 -12.89 -5.63 -7.43
N GLY A 16 -13.28 -4.61 -6.64
CA GLY A 16 -14.46 -3.79 -6.89
C GLY A 16 -14.17 -2.35 -7.32
N ILE A 17 -12.89 -1.96 -7.41
CA ILE A 17 -12.52 -0.57 -7.70
C ILE A 17 -12.77 -0.22 -9.18
N THR A 18 -13.31 0.97 -9.43
CA THR A 18 -13.52 1.52 -10.77
C THR A 18 -12.45 2.55 -11.14
N THR A 19 -12.40 2.95 -12.42
CA THR A 19 -11.48 4.01 -12.88
C THR A 19 -11.83 5.36 -12.26
N GLU A 20 -13.11 5.62 -12.07
CA GLU A 20 -13.63 6.82 -11.41
C GLU A 20 -13.19 6.88 -9.94
N ASP A 21 -13.26 5.74 -9.22
CA ASP A 21 -12.79 5.65 -7.83
C ASP A 21 -11.30 5.98 -7.71
N LEU A 22 -10.49 5.59 -8.70
CA LEU A 22 -9.05 5.87 -8.74
C LEU A 22 -8.75 7.37 -8.84
N GLY A 23 -9.64 8.15 -9.48
CA GLY A 23 -9.53 9.60 -9.61
C GLY A 23 -9.98 10.38 -8.37
N ARG A 24 -10.64 9.73 -7.41
CA ARG A 24 -11.14 10.38 -6.19
C ARG A 24 -10.00 10.97 -5.37
N ILE A 25 -10.11 12.25 -5.01
CA ILE A 25 -9.21 12.90 -4.04
C ILE A 25 -9.52 12.36 -2.65
N ILE A 26 -8.49 11.85 -1.97
CA ILE A 26 -8.62 11.30 -0.61
C ILE A 26 -7.89 12.12 0.45
N ASP A 27 -7.00 13.02 0.02
CA ASP A 27 -6.30 13.94 0.91
C ASP A 27 -6.02 15.26 0.19
N GLU A 28 -6.66 16.33 0.65
CA GLU A 28 -6.54 17.69 0.12
C GLU A 28 -5.46 18.51 0.85
N ASN A 29 -4.87 17.98 1.92
CA ASN A 29 -3.90 18.71 2.76
C ASN A 29 -2.47 18.68 2.22
N VAL A 30 -2.24 17.96 1.12
CA VAL A 30 -0.96 17.85 0.43
C VAL A 30 -1.08 18.53 -0.94
N ASN A 31 0.00 19.17 -1.42
CA ASN A 31 0.03 19.80 -2.74
C ASN A 31 1.11 19.14 -3.61
N PRO A 32 0.75 18.40 -4.68
CA PRO A 32 -0.61 18.21 -5.19
C PRO A 32 -1.49 17.31 -4.30
N PRO A 33 -2.84 17.47 -4.34
CA PRO A 33 -3.77 16.60 -3.63
C PRO A 33 -3.59 15.12 -4.00
N VAL A 34 -3.78 14.24 -3.03
CA VAL A 34 -3.56 12.81 -3.22
C VAL A 34 -4.84 12.14 -3.68
N THR A 35 -4.77 11.48 -4.83
CA THR A 35 -5.85 10.61 -5.33
C THR A 35 -5.78 9.21 -4.73
N ALA A 36 -6.87 8.46 -4.84
CA ALA A 36 -6.90 7.05 -4.45
C ALA A 36 -5.84 6.23 -5.21
N SER A 37 -5.61 6.50 -6.50
CA SER A 37 -4.55 5.84 -7.28
C SER A 37 -3.15 6.11 -6.71
N VAL A 38 -2.81 7.36 -6.40
CA VAL A 38 -1.52 7.73 -5.81
C VAL A 38 -1.33 7.03 -4.47
N ARG A 39 -2.38 6.94 -3.65
CA ARG A 39 -2.30 6.22 -2.37
C ARG A 39 -2.07 4.72 -2.53
N LEU A 40 -2.73 4.08 -3.50
CA LEU A 40 -2.52 2.65 -3.76
C LEU A 40 -1.09 2.37 -4.21
N VAL A 41 -0.54 3.20 -5.10
CA VAL A 41 0.88 3.10 -5.51
C VAL A 41 1.80 3.29 -4.31
N SER A 42 1.55 4.30 -3.48
CA SER A 42 2.34 4.57 -2.27
C SER A 42 2.33 3.39 -1.28
N ILE A 43 1.18 2.73 -1.08
CA ILE A 43 1.09 1.55 -0.20
C ILE A 43 1.93 0.38 -0.74
N ILE A 44 1.92 0.16 -2.05
CA ILE A 44 2.72 -0.90 -2.68
C ILE A 44 4.21 -0.60 -2.54
N ASP A 45 4.61 0.65 -2.78
CA ASP A 45 6.00 1.09 -2.61
C ASP A 45 6.48 0.92 -1.16
N ASP A 46 5.69 1.34 -0.18
CA ASP A 46 5.99 1.14 1.25
C ASP A 46 6.18 -0.34 1.60
N CYS A 47 5.29 -1.22 1.12
CA CYS A 47 5.45 -2.67 1.31
C CYS A 47 6.76 -3.20 0.71
N ALA A 48 7.16 -2.72 -0.47
CA ALA A 48 8.40 -3.14 -1.11
C ALA A 48 9.63 -2.65 -0.34
N GLN A 49 9.62 -1.41 0.14
CA GLN A 49 10.68 -0.85 0.98
C GLN A 49 10.85 -1.66 2.28
N HIS A 50 9.75 -1.94 2.97
CA HIS A 50 9.75 -2.75 4.18
C HIS A 50 10.22 -4.18 3.94
N LEU A 51 9.83 -4.79 2.82
CA LEU A 51 10.32 -6.12 2.44
C LEU A 51 11.83 -6.12 2.22
N GLY A 52 12.35 -5.10 1.53
CA GLY A 52 13.79 -4.91 1.34
C GLY A 52 14.54 -4.76 2.65
N GLN A 53 14.03 -3.95 3.58
CA GLN A 53 14.60 -3.78 4.91
C GLN A 53 14.60 -5.09 5.72
N ALA A 54 13.50 -5.84 5.70
CA ALA A 54 13.41 -7.14 6.38
C ALA A 54 14.39 -8.17 5.79
N ALA A 55 14.51 -8.22 4.46
CA ALA A 55 15.47 -9.08 3.77
C ALA A 55 16.92 -8.70 4.11
N TYR A 56 17.23 -7.40 4.16
CA TYR A 56 18.54 -6.90 4.56
C TYR A 56 18.88 -7.32 6.00
N LEU A 57 17.99 -7.08 6.96
CA LEU A 57 18.18 -7.50 8.36
C LEU A 57 18.40 -9.01 8.48
N LYS A 58 17.60 -9.81 7.76
CA LYS A 58 17.76 -11.28 7.74
C LYS A 58 19.13 -11.71 7.20
N GLY A 59 19.70 -10.96 6.26
CA GLY A 59 21.01 -11.24 5.67
C GLY A 59 22.20 -10.84 6.53
N ILE A 60 22.04 -9.85 7.44
CA ILE A 60 23.13 -9.36 8.30
C ILE A 60 23.06 -9.87 9.76
N ALA A 61 21.91 -10.40 10.19
CA ALA A 61 21.77 -10.97 11.51
C ALA A 61 22.66 -12.23 11.64
N PRO A 62 23.48 -12.35 12.71
CA PRO A 62 24.18 -13.59 12.99
C PRO A 62 23.16 -14.73 13.19
N LEU A 63 23.45 -15.91 12.63
CA LEU A 63 22.69 -17.14 12.89
C LEU A 63 22.76 -17.54 14.38
#